data_AF-A0A8T3Z885-F1
#
_entry.id   AF-A0A8T3Z885-F1
#
_cell.length_a   1.000
_cell.length_b   1.000
_cell.length_c   1.000
_cell.angle_alpha   90.00
_cell.angle_beta   90.00
_cell.angle_gamma   90.00
#
_symmetry.space_group_name_H-M   'P 1'
#
loop_
_entity.id
_entity.type
_entity.pdbx_description
1 polymer ?
#
loop_
_entity_poly.entity_id
_entity_poly.type
_entity_poly.pdbx_seq_one_letter_code
_entity_poly.pdbx_strand_id
1 'polypeptide(L)' 'MTSAELRYLLRSKGHLELKYPGKYVAISSSKVVAVGGSPSEVLSALPPKGACRPLVAYIPKPADRALGL' A
#
# COMPACT_ATOMS: atom_id res chain seq x y z
N MET A 1 -5.20 7.54 -18.04
CA MET A 1 -4.21 8.23 -17.16
C MET A 1 -3.92 7.35 -15.96
N THR A 2 -2.66 7.02 -15.68
CA THR A 2 -2.28 6.20 -14.52
C THR A 2 -2.03 7.08 -13.30
N SER A 3 -2.73 6.78 -12.20
CA SER A 3 -2.62 7.51 -10.92
C SER A 3 -1.19 7.54 -10.40
N ALA A 4 -0.78 8.65 -9.75
CA ALA A 4 0.57 8.82 -9.23
C ALA A 4 0.93 7.74 -8.19
N GLU A 5 -0.07 7.31 -7.41
CA GLU A 5 0.01 6.24 -6.41
C GLU A 5 0.40 4.91 -7.03
N LEU A 6 -0.18 4.58 -8.19
CA LEU A 6 0.05 3.31 -8.87
C LEU A 6 1.45 3.29 -9.50
N ARG A 7 1.91 4.43 -10.04
CA ARG A 7 3.30 4.58 -10.48
C ARG A 7 4.29 4.46 -9.33
N TYR A 8 3.98 5.04 -8.17
CA TYR A 8 4.81 4.92 -6.97
C TYR A 8 4.90 3.46 -6.49
N LEU A 9 3.76 2.76 -6.44
CA LEU A 9 3.70 1.36 -6.03
C LEU A 9 4.53 0.46 -6.98
N LEU A 10 4.40 0.64 -8.29
CA LEU A 10 5.16 -0.15 -9.27
C LEU A 10 6.67 0.11 -9.16
N ARG A 11 7.09 1.36 -9.03
CA ARG A 11 8.51 1.72 -8.90
C ARG A 11 9.12 1.29 -7.56
N SER A 12 8.33 1.31 -6.50
CA SER A 12 8.80 1.04 -5.13
C SER A 12 8.49 -0.38 -4.66
N LYS A 13 7.94 -1.24 -5.52
CA LYS A 13 7.46 -2.60 -5.18
C LYS A 13 8.48 -3.39 -4.37
N GLY A 14 9.70 -3.54 -4.87
CA GLY A 14 10.74 -4.32 -4.17
C GLY A 14 11.11 -3.75 -2.80
N HIS A 15 11.12 -2.42 -2.66
CA HIS A 15 11.38 -1.76 -1.38
C HIS A 15 10.22 -1.96 -0.39
N LEU A 16 8.97 -1.86 -0.86
CA LEU A 16 7.78 -2.08 -0.05
C LEU A 16 7.68 -3.54 0.41
N GLU A 17 7.99 -4.50 -0.46
CA GLU A 17 8.04 -5.93 -0.15
C GLU A 17 9.06 -6.25 0.95
N LEU A 18 10.23 -5.60 0.93
CA LEU A 18 11.25 -5.76 1.97
C LEU A 18 10.86 -5.09 3.30
N LYS A 19 10.21 -3.93 3.23
CA LYS A 19 9.94 -3.08 4.40
C LYS A 19 8.63 -3.44 5.12
N TYR A 20 7.61 -3.87 4.37
CA TYR A 20 6.26 -4.15 4.86
C TYR A 20 5.70 -5.48 4.33
N PRO A 21 6.42 -6.61 4.47
CA PRO A 21 5.96 -7.90 3.95
C PRO A 21 4.67 -8.35 4.64
N GLY A 22 3.66 -8.72 3.85
CA GLY A 22 2.38 -9.22 4.32
C GLY A 22 1.50 -8.17 5.01
N LYS A 23 1.69 -6.89 4.69
CA LYS A 23 0.92 -5.77 5.26
C LYS A 23 0.15 -5.03 4.18
N TYR A 24 -0.89 -4.33 4.61
CA TYR A 24 -1.59 -3.36 3.79
C TYR A 24 -0.91 -2.00 3.94
N VAL A 25 -0.69 -1.33 2.81
CA VAL A 25 -0.12 0.02 2.77
C VAL A 25 -1.09 0.97 2.07
N ALA A 26 -1.30 2.14 2.65
CA ALA A 26 -1.98 3.24 1.98
C ALA A 26 -0.95 4.17 1.35
N ILE A 27 -1.13 4.47 0.07
CA ILE A 27 -0.25 5.34 -0.72
C ILE A 27 -1.06 6.52 -1.20
N SER A 28 -0.58 7.74 -0.94
CA SER A 28 -1.17 8.96 -1.49
C SER A 28 -0.10 9.72 -2.25
N SER A 29 -0.40 10.11 -3.49
CA SER A 29 0.53 10.75 -4.42
C SER A 29 1.83 9.95 -4.64
N SER A 30 2.81 10.04 -3.75
CA SER A 30 4.11 9.34 -3.84
C SER A 30 4.70 9.03 -2.47
N LYS A 31 3.85 8.85 -1.46
CA LYS A 31 4.27 8.53 -0.09
C LYS A 31 3.34 7.48 0.51
N VAL A 32 3.93 6.62 1.34
CA VAL A 32 3.17 5.73 2.22
C VAL A 32 2.64 6.57 3.38
N VAL A 33 1.32 6.62 3.53
CA VAL A 33 0.63 7.45 4.53
C VAL A 33 0.12 6.62 5.72
N ALA A 34 -0.11 5.32 5.53
CA ALA A 34 -0.47 4.40 6.61
C ALA A 34 -0.06 2.97 6.27
N VAL A 35 0.15 2.14 7.30
CA VAL A 35 0.48 0.71 7.19
C VAL A 35 -0.28 -0.06 8.27
N GLY A 36 -0.82 -1.22 7.94
CA GLY A 36 -1.59 -2.04 8.88
C GLY A 36 -1.60 -3.52 8.48
N GLY A 37 -2.03 -4.38 9.40
CA GLY A 37 -2.24 -5.81 9.15
C GLY A 37 -3.53 -6.11 8.40
N SER A 38 -4.49 -5.18 8.41
CA SER A 38 -5.77 -5.29 7.71
C SER A 38 -6.14 -4.00 6.97
N PRO A 39 -7.02 -4.06 5.94
CA PRO A 39 -7.54 -2.86 5.29
C PRO A 39 -8.23 -1.91 6.28
N SER A 40 -8.96 -2.45 7.26
CA SER A 40 -9.71 -1.69 8.26
C SER A 40 -8.79 -0.86 9.16
N GLU A 41 -7.65 -1.41 9.57
CA GLU A 41 -6.63 -0.67 10.35
C GLU A 41 -6.06 0.49 9.54
N VAL A 42 -5.74 0.23 8.26
CA VAL A 42 -5.19 1.24 7.36
C VAL A 42 -6.20 2.36 7.13
N LEU A 43 -7.48 2.02 6.90
CA LEU A 43 -8.55 2.99 6.69
C LEU A 43 -8.86 3.79 7.96
N SER A 44 -8.83 3.16 9.13
CA SER A 44 -9.04 3.82 10.43
C SER A 44 -7.92 4.80 10.78
N ALA A 45 -6.70 4.55 10.29
CA ALA A 45 -5.56 5.44 10.47
C ALA A 45 -5.61 6.69 9.56
N LEU A 46 -6.51 6.72 8.57
CA LEU A 46 -6.66 7.85 7.65
C LEU A 46 -7.61 8.91 8.21
N PRO A 47 -7.34 10.21 7.98
CA PRO A 47 -8.20 11.28 8.45
C PRO A 47 -9.61 11.17 7.81
N PRO A 48 -10.69 11.35 8.61
CA PRO A 48 -12.05 11.01 8.19
C PRO A 48 -12.66 11.92 7.10
N LYS A 49 -12.03 13.03 6.69
CA LYS A 49 -12.59 13.93 5.67
C LYS A 49 -11.51 14.67 4.86
N GLY A 50 -11.68 14.66 3.53
CA GLY A 50 -11.22 15.73 2.65
C GLY A 50 -9.97 15.43 1.81
N ALA A 51 -10.19 15.30 0.49
CA ALA A 51 -9.26 15.62 -0.60
C ALA A 51 -8.21 14.60 -1.09
N CYS A 52 -7.96 13.46 -0.44
CA CYS A 52 -7.14 12.41 -1.06
C CYS A 52 -7.65 11.02 -0.67
N ARG A 53 -8.06 10.23 -1.68
CA ARG A 53 -8.34 8.80 -1.52
C ARG A 53 -7.03 8.05 -1.77
N PRO A 54 -6.27 7.65 -0.74
CA PRO A 54 -5.05 6.90 -0.95
C PRO A 54 -5.38 5.53 -1.57
N LEU A 55 -4.48 5.05 -2.42
CA LEU A 55 -4.49 3.68 -2.91
C LEU A 55 -4.08 2.76 -1.75
N VAL A 56 -4.97 1.86 -1.35
CA VAL A 56 -4.64 0.79 -0.40
C VAL A 56 -4.25 -0.45 -1.19
N ALA A 57 -3.07 -1.00 -0.91
CA ALA A 57 -2.56 -2.19 -1.57
C ALA A 57 -2.02 -3.18 -0.54
N TYR A 58 -2.26 -4.48 -0.78
CA TYR A 58 -1.59 -5.54 -0.05
C TYR A 58 -0.18 -5.74 -0.61
N ILE A 59 0.80 -5.85 0.27
CA ILE A 59 2.18 -6.16 -0.07
C ILE A 59 2.40 -7.64 0.21
N PRO A 60 2.54 -8.49 -0.82
CA PRO A 60 2.69 -9.93 -0.63
C PRO A 60 3.99 -10.26 0.08
N LYS A 61 3.98 -11.34 0.87
CA LYS A 61 5.21 -11.91 1.41
C LYS A 61 5.99 -12.60 0.27
N PRO A 62 7.32 -12.74 0.40
CA PRO A 62 8.09 -13.58 -0.52
C PRO A 62 7.51 -14.99 -0.66
N ALA A 63 6.96 -15.53 0.42
CA ALA A 63 6.27 -16.81 0.44
C ALA A 63 4.92 -16.80 -0.32
N ASP A 64 4.15 -15.71 -0.27
CA ASP A 64 2.88 -15.57 -1.03
C ASP A 64 3.16 -15.51 -2.54
N ARG A 65 4.28 -14.89 -2.91
CA ARG A 65 4.72 -14.76 -4.31
C ARG A 65 5.04 -16.11 -4.96
N ALA A 66 5.51 -17.07 -4.17
CA ALA A 66 5.73 -18.44 -4.62
C ALA A 66 4.42 -19.19 -4.91
N LEU A 67 3.31 -18.73 -4.35
CA LEU A 67 1.96 -19.29 -4.56
C LEU A 67 1.19 -18.61 -5.70
N GLY A 68 1.78 -17.60 -6.36
CA GLY A 68 1.12 -16.89 -7.46
C GLY A 68 0.04 -15.89 -7.03
N LEU A 69 0.06 -15.45 -5.77
CA LEU A 69 -0.79 -14.39 -5.22
C LEU A 69 -0.11 -13.00 -5.29
#